data_AF-A0A3D3S7I6-F1
#
_entry.id   AF-A0A3D3S7I6-F1
#
_cell.length_a   1.000
_cell.length_b   1.000
_cell.length_c   1.000
_cell.angle_alpha   90.00
_cell.angle_beta   90.00
_cell.angle_gamma   90.00
#
_symmetry.space_group_name_H-M   'P 1'
#
loop_
_entity.id
_entity.type
_entity.pdbx_description
1 polymer ?
#
loop_
_entity_poly.entity_id
_entity_poly.type
_entity_poly.pdbx_seq_one_letter_code
_entity_poly.pdbx_strand_id
1 'polypeptide(L)' 'AGRPEVRELDDDWTVVTMDGSLSAHYEHSVLVTETGHEVLTAWTF' A
#
# COMPACT_ATOMS: atom_id res chain seq x y z
N ALA A 1 -3.97 -14.61 11.76
CA ALA A 1 -4.06 -13.48 10.82
C ALA A 1 -3.91 -12.20 11.61
N GLY A 2 -3.39 -11.13 11.00
CA GLY A 2 -3.28 -9.82 11.65
C GLY A 2 -4.64 -9.13 11.80
N ARG A 3 -4.70 -8.06 12.60
CA ARG A 3 -5.88 -7.22 12.83
C ARG A 3 -5.76 -5.86 12.11
N PRO A 4 -6.88 -5.17 11.81
CA PRO A 4 -6.84 -3.93 11.02
C PRO A 4 -6.35 -2.71 11.80
N GLU A 5 -6.28 -2.76 13.14
CA GLU A 5 -5.90 -1.60 13.93
C GLU A 5 -4.41 -1.25 13.77
N VAL A 6 -4.14 0.04 13.62
CA VAL A 6 -2.79 0.61 13.47
C VAL A 6 -2.58 1.77 14.43
N ARG A 7 -1.33 2.12 14.68
CA ARG A 7 -0.93 3.34 15.39
C ARG A 7 0.25 4.00 14.71
N GLU A 8 0.31 5.31 14.78
CA GLU A 8 1.49 6.11 14.44
C GLU A 8 2.50 6.06 15.60
N LEU A 9 3.79 6.08 15.29
CA LEU A 9 4.85 6.23 16.27
C LEU A 9 5.15 7.71 16.54
N ASP A 10 5.91 7.98 17.59
CA ASP A 10 6.29 9.34 18.01
C ASP A 10 7.19 10.08 17.00
N ASP A 11 7.53 9.45 15.87
CA ASP A 11 8.26 10.06 14.75
C ASP A 11 7.35 10.75 13.73
N ASP A 12 6.03 10.76 13.95
CA ASP A 12 5.00 11.34 13.08
C ASP A 12 4.96 10.75 11.65
N TRP A 13 5.52 9.55 11.43
CA TRP A 13 5.60 8.92 10.10
C TRP A 13 5.35 7.42 10.11
N THR A 14 5.93 6.71 11.06
CA THR A 14 5.93 5.25 11.06
C THR A 14 4.58 4.74 11.55
N VAL A 15 3.85 4.05 10.67
CA VAL A 15 2.60 3.36 11.03
C VAL A 15 2.87 1.88 11.26
N VAL A 16 2.52 1.38 12.44
CA VAL A 16 2.69 -0.03 12.82
C VAL A 16 1.35 -0.70 13.13
N THR A 17 1.24 -2.02 12.90
CA THR A 17 0.09 -2.82 13.34
C THR A 17 0.04 -2.84 14.86
N MET A 18 -1.16 -2.66 15.44
CA MET A 18 -1.31 -2.67 16.90
C MET A 18 -1.08 -4.06 17.51
N ASP A 19 -1.31 -5.12 16.74
CA ASP A 19 -1.15 -6.50 17.19
C ASP A 19 0.28 -7.05 16.95
N GLY A 20 1.17 -6.27 16.35
CA GLY A 20 2.55 -6.68 16.03
C GLY A 20 2.69 -7.72 14.92
N SER A 21 1.60 -8.07 14.22
CA SER A 21 1.63 -8.99 13.08
C SER A 21 2.31 -8.33 11.87
N LEU A 22 2.86 -9.17 10.97
CA LEU A 22 3.47 -8.71 9.71
C LEU A 22 2.44 -8.01 8.80
N SER A 23 2.90 -7.00 8.06
CA SER A 23 2.12 -6.25 7.06
C SER A 23 2.86 -6.22 5.70
N ALA A 24 2.11 -6.05 4.62
CA ALA A 24 2.63 -5.91 3.26
C ALA A 24 1.78 -4.93 2.46
N HIS A 25 2.40 -4.20 1.52
CA HIS A 25 1.75 -3.25 0.62
C HIS A 25 2.37 -3.35 -0.78
N TYR A 26 1.56 -3.22 -1.82
CA TYR A 26 1.96 -3.04 -3.21
C TYR A 26 1.23 -1.83 -3.79
N GLU A 27 1.90 -1.08 -4.65
CA GLU A 27 1.36 0.14 -5.25
C GLU A 27 1.57 0.14 -6.77
N HIS A 28 0.57 0.66 -7.49
CA HIS A 28 0.69 1.02 -8.90
C HIS A 28 0.05 2.37 -9.17
N SER A 29 0.71 3.17 -10.01
CA SER A 29 0.09 4.34 -10.63
C SER A 29 -0.65 3.92 -11.91
N VAL A 30 -1.90 4.34 -12.04
CA VAL A 30 -2.79 3.92 -13.13
C VAL A 30 -3.33 5.14 -13.89
N LEU A 31 -3.24 5.10 -15.21
CA LEU A 31 -3.89 6.04 -16.11
C LEU A 31 -5.22 5.45 -16.59
N VAL A 32 -6.33 6.16 -16.37
CA VAL A 32 -7.63 5.80 -16.93
C VAL A 32 -7.70 6.26 -18.39
N THR A 33 -8.15 5.38 -19.29
CA THR A 33 -8.30 5.65 -20.72
C THR A 33 -9.77 5.53 -21.13
N GLU A 34 -10.11 5.90 -22.37
CA GLU A 34 -11.49 5.82 -22.87
C GLU A 34 -12.08 4.40 -22.83
N THR A 35 -11.23 3.38 -22.95
CA THR A 35 -11.65 1.96 -23.05
C THR A 35 -11.16 1.10 -21.89
N GLY A 36 -10.41 1.65 -20.94
CA GLY A 36 -9.85 0.88 -19.83
C GLY A 36 -8.83 1.66 -18.99
N HIS A 37 -7.69 1.04 -18.73
CA HIS A 37 -6.61 1.65 -17.96
C HIS A 37 -5.23 1.14 -18.40
N GLU A 38 -4.21 1.92 -18.09
CA GLU A 38 -2.80 1.56 -18.24
C GLU A 38 -2.12 1.61 -16.87
N VAL A 39 -1.35 0.57 -16.56
CA VAL A 39 -0.53 0.50 -15.34
C VAL A 39 0.83 1.12 -15.64
N LEU A 40 1.01 2.38 -15.29
CA LEU A 40 2.19 3.19 -15.65
C LEU A 40 3.48 2.70 -14.98
N THR A 41 3.35 2.02 -13.84
CA THR A 41 4.46 1.48 -13.05
C THR A 41 4.52 -0.04 -13.13
N ALA A 42 3.98 -0.63 -14.20
CA ALA A 42 4.09 -2.07 -14.42
C ALA A 42 5.55 -2.46 -14.62
N TRP A 43 5.91 -3.66 -14.14
CA TRP A 43 7.18 -4.25 -14.50
C TRP A 43 7.11 -4.76 -15.95
N THR A 44 7.88 -4.17 -16.85
CA THR A 44 7.95 -4.58 -18.26
C THR A 44 9.38 -5.04 -18.59
N PHE A 45 9.51 -6.20 -19.20
CA PHE A 45 10.74 -6.72 -19.81
C PHE A 45 10.49 -7.06 -21.28
#